data_AF-A0A382LL29-F1
#
_entry.id   AF-A0A382LL29-F1
#
_cell.length_a   1.000
_cell.length_b   1.000
_cell.length_c   1.000
_cell.angle_alpha   90.00
_cell.angle_beta   90.00
_cell.angle_gamma   90.00
#
_symmetry.space_group_name_H-M   'P 1'
#
loop_
_entity.id
_entity.type
_entity.pdbx_description
1 polymer ?
#
loop_
_entity_poly.entity_id
_entity_poly.type
_entity_poly.pdbx_seq_one_letter_code
_entity_poly.pdbx_strand_id
1 'polypeptide(L)'
;MIYQSIKYFGHLFLFWMTFFATDRFLFLFYNLNELNLSLIQKIEPFWQALRLDLSTACYMIFPLFIIWLIGLFIPIKKIENILKIYFLTLIPLLAFGVILNLEIYSEW
;
A
#
# COMPACT_ATOMS: atom_id res chain seq x y z
N MET A 1 10.98 15.20 -18.58
CA MET A 1 9.81 14.30 -18.61
C MET A 1 10.10 12.96 -17.93
N ILE A 2 10.98 12.10 -18.48
CA ILE A 2 11.24 10.75 -17.93
C ILE A 2 11.70 10.78 -16.45
N TYR A 3 12.68 11.62 -16.11
CA TYR A 3 13.17 11.74 -14.73
C TYR A 3 12.07 12.14 -13.73
N GLN A 4 11.18 13.06 -14.13
CA GLN A 4 10.06 13.50 -13.29
C GLN A 4 9.03 12.38 -13.10
N SER A 5 8.76 11.60 -14.15
CA SER A 5 7.87 10.44 -14.07
C SER A 5 8.43 9.36 -13.15
N ILE A 6 9.73 9.02 -13.28
CA ILE A 6 10.40 8.05 -12.39
C ILE A 6 10.34 8.54 -10.95
N LYS A 7 10.63 9.83 -10.72
CA LYS A 7 10.51 10.41 -9.38
C LYS A 7 9.09 10.26 -8.84
N TYR A 8 8.07 10.63 -9.61
CA TYR A 8 6.67 10.55 -9.19
C TYR A 8 6.23 9.11 -8.86
N PHE A 9 6.42 8.16 -9.79
CA PHE A 9 6.04 6.76 -9.58
C PHE A 9 6.88 6.07 -8.51
N GLY A 10 8.15 6.45 -8.37
CA GLY A 10 9.00 5.97 -7.28
C GLY A 10 8.46 6.38 -5.91
N HIS A 11 7.99 7.62 -5.75
CA HIS A 11 7.38 8.06 -4.49
C HIS A 11 6.05 7.34 -4.22
N LEU A 12 5.22 7.13 -5.24
CA LEU A 12 3.98 6.34 -5.12
C LEU A 12 4.25 4.90 -4.68
N PHE A 13 5.27 4.28 -5.27
CA PHE A 13 5.68 2.93 -4.93
C PHE A 13 6.17 2.83 -3.50
N LEU A 14 7.07 3.74 -3.09
CA LEU A 14 7.54 3.78 -1.71
C LEU A 14 6.39 4.04 -0.73
N PHE A 15 5.44 4.92 -1.07
CA PHE A 15 4.25 5.15 -0.25
C PHE A 15 3.47 3.86 0.01
N TRP A 16 3.14 3.09 -1.05
CA TRP A 16 2.39 1.84 -0.90
C TRP A 16 3.18 0.76 -0.15
N MET A 17 4.46 0.61 -0.45
CA MET A 17 5.33 -0.32 0.27
C MET A 17 5.41 0.02 1.76
N THR A 18 5.55 1.30 2.12
CA THR A 18 5.54 1.74 3.51
C THR A 18 4.18 1.50 4.15
N PHE A 19 3.07 1.77 3.46
CA PHE A 19 1.72 1.52 3.97
C PHE A 19 1.50 0.04 4.36
N PHE A 20 1.85 -0.90 3.47
CA PHE A 20 1.70 -2.34 3.74
C PHE A 20 2.69 -2.85 4.80
N ALA A 21 3.89 -2.28 4.87
CA ALA A 21 4.81 -2.56 5.97
C ALA A 21 4.27 -2.05 7.32
N THR A 22 3.64 -0.88 7.34
CA THR A 22 2.99 -0.32 8.54
C THR A 22 1.81 -1.17 8.98
N ASP A 23 0.96 -1.63 8.07
CA ASP A 23 -0.13 -2.58 8.38
C ASP A 23 0.38 -3.82 9.13
N ARG A 24 1.39 -4.50 8.57
CA ARG A 24 2.00 -5.67 9.22
C ARG A 24 2.66 -5.33 10.56
N PHE A 25 3.28 -4.17 10.67
CA PHE A 25 3.84 -3.70 11.93
C PHE A 25 2.75 -3.47 13.00
N LEU A 26 1.64 -2.83 12.63
CA LEU A 26 0.49 -2.61 13.52
C LEU A 26 -0.11 -3.95 13.95
N PHE A 27 -0.28 -4.89 13.02
CA PHE A 27 -0.79 -6.23 13.33
C PHE A 27 0.07 -6.98 14.32
N LEU A 28 1.39 -7.01 14.09
CA LEU A 28 2.31 -7.66 15.01
C LEU A 28 2.31 -6.97 16.37
N PHE A 29 2.32 -5.63 16.39
CA PHE A 29 2.31 -4.85 17.62
C PHE A 29 1.04 -5.09 18.45
N TYR A 30 -0.11 -5.11 17.81
CA TYR A 30 -1.42 -5.35 18.45
C TYR A 30 -1.48 -6.75 19.08
N ASN A 31 -1.01 -7.77 18.36
CA ASN A 31 -1.11 -9.18 18.78
C ASN A 31 0.16 -9.69 19.49
N LEU A 32 1.05 -8.81 19.96
CA LEU A 32 2.37 -9.21 20.50
C LEU A 32 2.28 -10.22 21.65
N ASN A 33 1.27 -10.09 22.50
CA ASN A 33 1.08 -10.90 23.70
C ASN A 33 0.48 -12.27 23.41
N GLU A 34 -0.32 -12.37 22.33
CA GLU A 34 -0.93 -13.63 21.89
C GLU A 34 0.05 -14.46 21.06
N LEU A 35 0.96 -13.78 20.35
CA LEU A 35 2.00 -14.39 19.55
C LEU A 35 3.19 -14.82 20.42
N ASN A 36 3.11 -16.04 20.96
CA ASN A 36 4.18 -16.73 21.69
C ASN A 36 5.30 -17.24 20.74
N LEU A 37 5.77 -16.35 19.85
CA LEU A 37 6.73 -16.63 18.79
C LEU A 37 8.10 -16.02 19.09
N SER A 38 9.15 -16.69 18.59
CA SER A 38 10.51 -16.15 18.62
C SER A 38 10.65 -14.89 17.75
N LEU A 39 11.63 -14.03 18.05
CA LEU A 39 11.87 -12.80 17.27
C LEU A 39 12.07 -13.06 15.77
N ILE A 40 12.68 -14.19 15.40
CA ILE A 40 12.90 -14.58 14.00
C ILE A 40 11.57 -14.86 13.30
N GLN A 41 10.66 -15.59 13.97
CA GLN A 41 9.32 -15.89 13.46
C GLN A 41 8.43 -14.64 13.36
N LYS A 42 8.70 -13.60 14.16
CA LYS A 42 8.00 -12.31 14.04
C LYS A 42 8.47 -11.49 12.82
N ILE A 43 9.70 -11.70 12.35
CA ILE A 43 10.28 -10.97 11.21
C ILE A 43 10.04 -11.70 9.89
N GLU A 44 9.96 -13.04 9.90
CA GLU A 44 9.73 -13.87 8.71
C GLU A 44 8.53 -13.41 7.84
N PRO A 45 7.36 -13.02 8.41
CA PRO A 45 6.23 -12.52 7.63
C PRO A 45 6.55 -11.25 6.82
N PHE A 46 7.47 -10.40 7.28
CA PHE A 46 7.89 -9.23 6.51
C PHE A 46 8.55 -9.64 5.21
N TRP A 47 9.48 -10.59 5.27
CA TRP A 47 10.19 -11.09 4.10
C TRP A 47 9.28 -11.84 3.14
N GLN A 48 8.45 -12.74 3.67
CA GLN A 48 7.57 -13.57 2.84
C GLN A 48 6.51 -12.73 2.09
N ALA A 49 5.93 -11.72 2.75
CA ALA A 49 4.93 -10.88 2.09
C ALA A 49 5.52 -9.76 1.21
N LEU A 50 6.85 -9.58 1.13
CA LEU A 50 7.45 -8.63 0.18
C LEU A 50 6.97 -8.86 -1.26
N ARG A 51 6.90 -10.13 -1.71
CA ARG A 51 6.43 -10.44 -3.06
C ARG A 51 4.99 -9.98 -3.30
N LEU A 52 4.13 -10.16 -2.29
CA LEU A 52 2.73 -9.75 -2.36
C LEU A 52 2.63 -8.23 -2.35
N ASP A 53 3.32 -7.56 -1.43
CA ASP A 53 3.35 -6.10 -1.33
C ASP A 53 3.85 -5.43 -2.60
N LEU A 54 4.90 -5.97 -3.21
CA LEU A 54 5.43 -5.50 -4.49
C LEU A 54 4.37 -5.59 -5.58
N SER A 55 3.68 -6.73 -5.70
CA SER A 55 2.61 -6.90 -6.68
C SER A 55 1.44 -5.96 -6.41
N THR A 56 1.01 -5.85 -5.16
CA THR A 56 -0.12 -5.00 -4.77
C THR A 56 0.21 -3.52 -4.98
N ALA A 57 1.41 -3.08 -4.63
CA ALA A 57 1.87 -1.71 -4.90
C ALA A 57 1.85 -1.40 -6.41
N CYS A 58 2.30 -2.34 -7.25
CA CYS A 58 2.20 -2.22 -8.70
C CYS A 58 0.74 -2.15 -9.17
N TYR A 59 -0.15 -2.98 -8.63
CA TYR A 59 -1.59 -2.93 -8.94
C TYR A 59 -2.24 -1.61 -8.56
N MET A 60 -1.87 -1.03 -7.40
CA MET A 60 -2.35 0.28 -6.98
C MET A 60 -1.81 1.40 -7.90
N ILE A 61 -0.56 1.30 -8.34
CA ILE A 61 0.01 2.32 -9.22
C ILE A 61 -0.52 2.23 -10.64
N PHE A 62 -0.90 1.03 -11.10
CA PHE A 62 -1.27 0.77 -12.48
C PHE A 62 -2.38 1.70 -13.02
N PRO A 63 -3.51 1.95 -12.33
CA PRO A 63 -4.50 2.93 -12.77
C PRO A 63 -3.92 4.34 -12.99
N LEU A 64 -3.05 4.80 -12.08
CA LEU A 64 -2.40 6.10 -12.18
C LEU A 64 -1.41 6.15 -13.34
N PHE A 65 -0.72 5.04 -13.59
CA PHE A 65 0.17 4.89 -14.73
C PHE A 65 -0.59 4.96 -16.07
N ILE A 66 -1.75 4.31 -16.17
CA ILE A 66 -2.62 4.40 -17.36
C ILE A 66 -3.12 5.83 -17.58
N ILE A 67 -3.56 6.52 -16.53
CA ILE A 67 -3.98 7.93 -16.62
C ILE A 67 -2.82 8.80 -17.12
N TRP A 68 -1.63 8.61 -16.57
CA TRP A 68 -0.43 9.33 -17.03
C TRP A 68 -0.11 9.03 -18.49
N LEU A 69 -0.19 7.76 -18.93
CA LEU A 69 0.07 7.34 -20.31
C LEU A 69 -0.92 7.99 -21.29
N ILE A 70 -2.22 7.99 -20.96
CA ILE A 70 -3.25 8.70 -21.75
C ILE A 70 -2.95 10.21 -21.79
N GLY A 71 -2.50 10.77 -20.66
CA GLY A 71 -2.10 12.17 -20.52
C GLY A 71 -0.97 12.61 -21.44
N LEU A 72 -0.17 11.67 -21.98
CA LEU A 72 0.86 11.97 -22.99
C LEU A 72 0.26 12.31 -24.36
N PHE A 73 -0.92 11.79 -24.67
CA PHE A 73 -1.58 12.00 -25.97
C PHE A 73 -2.74 12.99 -25.89
N ILE A 74 -3.43 13.03 -24.74
CA ILE A 74 -4.65 13.83 -24.54
C ILE A 74 -4.48 14.66 -23.27
N PRO A 75 -4.63 16.00 -23.32
CA PRO A 75 -4.53 16.83 -22.13
C PRO A 75 -5.68 16.54 -21.16
N ILE A 76 -5.36 15.91 -20.03
CA ILE A 76 -6.33 15.58 -18.99
C ILE A 76 -6.52 16.81 -18.09
N LYS A 77 -7.68 17.45 -18.18
CA LYS A 77 -8.07 18.51 -17.26
C LYS A 77 -8.36 17.92 -15.88
N LYS A 78 -7.97 18.62 -14.81
CA LYS A 78 -8.25 18.26 -13.40
C LYS A 78 -7.60 16.94 -12.93
N ILE A 79 -6.40 16.60 -13.41
CA ILE A 79 -5.66 15.40 -12.96
C ILE A 79 -5.48 15.35 -11.43
N GLU A 80 -5.29 16.51 -10.80
CA GLU A 80 -5.19 16.63 -9.33
C GLU A 80 -6.43 16.13 -8.60
N ASN A 81 -7.63 16.40 -9.12
CA ASN A 81 -8.87 15.93 -8.51
C ASN A 81 -9.01 14.41 -8.62
N ILE A 82 -8.58 13.84 -9.76
CA ILE A 82 -8.58 12.38 -9.95
C ILE A 82 -7.65 11.71 -8.94
N LEU A 83 -6.43 12.24 -8.78
CA LEU A 83 -5.47 11.75 -7.78
C LEU A 83 -6.00 11.88 -6.35
N LYS A 84 -6.62 13.02 -6.01
CA LYS A 84 -7.23 13.22 -4.69
C LYS A 84 -8.33 12.20 -4.43
N ILE A 85 -9.26 12.02 -5.36
CA ILE A 85 -10.35 11.05 -5.23
C ILE A 85 -9.78 9.63 -5.07
N TYR A 86 -8.79 9.27 -5.89
CA TYR A 86 -8.13 7.96 -5.83
C TYR A 86 -7.58 7.65 -4.42
N PHE A 87 -6.84 8.58 -3.82
CA PHE A 87 -6.29 8.37 -2.47
C PHE A 87 -7.35 8.49 -1.37
N LEU A 88 -8.32 9.40 -1.52
CA LEU A 88 -9.41 9.60 -0.58
C LEU A 88 -10.30 8.36 -0.49
N THR A 89 -10.44 7.58 -1.55
CA THR A 89 -11.24 6.34 -1.54
C THR A 89 -10.43 5.14 -1.07
N LEU A 90 -9.22 4.94 -1.61
CA LEU A 90 -8.44 3.73 -1.34
C LEU A 90 -7.85 3.70 0.06
N ILE A 91 -7.31 4.81 0.57
CA ILE A 91 -6.66 4.79 1.89
C ILE A 91 -7.67 4.41 2.98
N PRO A 92 -8.87 5.03 3.09
CA PRO A 92 -9.83 4.64 4.11
C PRO A 92 -10.33 3.20 3.94
N LEU A 93 -10.54 2.75 2.69
CA LEU A 93 -10.96 1.38 2.42
C LEU A 93 -9.94 0.37 2.92
N LEU A 94 -8.66 0.58 2.63
CA LEU A 94 -7.58 -0.30 3.07
C LEU A 94 -7.37 -0.19 4.58
N ALA A 95 -7.38 1.02 5.14
CA ALA A 95 -7.26 1.23 6.58
C ALA A 95 -8.39 0.54 7.37
N PHE A 96 -9.61 0.53 6.84
CA PHE A 96 -10.71 -0.25 7.41
C PHE A 96 -10.40 -1.76 7.38
N GLY A 97 -9.85 -2.27 6.27
CA GLY A 97 -9.36 -3.64 6.18
C GLY A 97 -8.28 -3.97 7.21
N VAL A 98 -7.35 -3.04 7.47
CA VAL A 98 -6.33 -3.18 8.53
C VAL A 98 -7.00 -3.34 9.90
N ILE A 99 -7.95 -2.48 10.24
CA ILE A 99 -8.65 -2.54 11.54
C ILE A 99 -9.35 -3.90 11.71
N LEU A 100 -10.06 -4.36 10.69
CA LEU A 100 -10.69 -5.69 10.72
C LEU A 100 -9.67 -6.81 10.91
N ASN A 101 -8.50 -6.69 10.27
CA ASN A 101 -7.43 -7.66 10.39
C ASN A 101 -6.81 -7.70 11.80
N LEU A 102 -6.79 -6.58 12.54
CA LEU A 102 -6.25 -6.54 13.91
C LEU A 102 -7.07 -7.39 14.88
N GLU A 103 -8.40 -7.34 14.77
CA GLU A 103 -9.35 -8.05 15.65
C GLU A 103 -9.53 -9.53 15.26
N ILE A 104 -8.85 -10.03 14.24
CA ILE A 104 -9.03 -11.43 13.80
C ILE A 104 -8.71 -12.43 14.91
N TYR A 105 -7.70 -12.20 15.75
CA TYR A 105 -7.35 -13.15 16.81
C TYR A 105 -8.20 -13.01 18.07
N SER A 106 -8.82 -11.84 18.31
CA SER A 106 -9.71 -11.69 19.47
C SER A 106 -11.03 -12.46 19.29
N GLU A 107 -11.43 -12.72 18.04
CA GLU A 107 -12.65 -13.46 17.71
C GLU A 107 -12.48 -14.98 17.54
N TRP A 108 -11.26 -15.51 17.51
CA TRP A 108 -10.97 -16.95 17.25
C TRP A 108 -10.30 -17.65 18.43
#